data_AF-A0A7K0PYW0-F1
#
_entry.id   AF-A0A7K0PYW0-F1
#
_cell.length_a   1.000
_cell.length_b   1.000
_cell.length_c   1.000
_cell.angle_alpha   90.00
_cell.angle_beta   90.00
_cell.angle_gamma   90.00
#
_symmetry.space_group_name_H-M   'P 1'
#
loop_
_entity.id
_entity.type
_entity.pdbx_description
1 polymer ?
#
loop_
_entity_poly.entity_id
_entity_poly.type
_entity_poly.pdbx_seq_one_letter_code
_entity_poly.pdbx_strand_id
1 'polypeptide(L)'
;MFDAHLHVVDPAFPLVPNQGYLPPAFTVADYRAAVADLHVVGGAVVSGSFQAFDQSYLVRALMLLGPSFVGVTQLPASVTDEELLRLDAAGVRAVRFNLARGGSAPVAELDRLARRVHEVAGWHAELYVDARELPGLAGVLRALPAVVVDHLGLHADGTPALLDLVAAGVKVKATGFGRV
;
A
#
# COMPACT_ATOMS: atom_id res chain seq x y z
N MET A 1 -17.91 -9.41 -1.60
CA MET A 1 -17.31 -8.06 -1.63
C MET A 1 -15.82 -8.16 -1.32
N PHE A 2 -14.95 -7.31 -1.88
CA PHE A 2 -13.52 -7.26 -1.54
C PHE A 2 -13.18 -5.93 -0.90
N ASP A 3 -12.51 -5.96 0.25
CA ASP A 3 -12.02 -4.76 0.92
C ASP A 3 -10.58 -4.45 0.48
N ALA A 4 -10.44 -3.55 -0.50
CA ALA A 4 -9.15 -3.26 -1.11
C ALA A 4 -8.20 -2.40 -0.26
N HIS A 5 -8.61 -2.01 0.96
CA HIS A 5 -7.76 -1.17 1.81
C HIS A 5 -8.14 -1.22 3.29
N LEU A 6 -7.46 -2.08 4.04
CA LEU A 6 -7.56 -2.10 5.51
C LEU A 6 -6.19 -2.07 6.17
N HIS A 7 -6.17 -1.70 7.45
CA HIS A 7 -4.98 -1.76 8.29
C HIS A 7 -5.26 -2.69 9.47
N VAL A 8 -4.30 -3.54 9.84
CA VAL A 8 -4.32 -4.30 11.10
C VAL A 8 -3.26 -3.70 12.01
N VAL A 9 -3.65 -3.40 13.24
CA VAL A 9 -2.81 -2.85 14.30
C VAL A 9 -2.88 -3.81 15.50
N ASP A 10 -2.03 -4.83 15.48
CA ASP A 10 -1.96 -5.84 16.53
C ASP A 10 -0.95 -5.41 17.61
N PRO A 11 -1.37 -5.22 18.88
CA PRO A 11 -0.49 -4.80 19.97
C PRO A 11 0.67 -5.75 20.28
N ALA A 12 0.65 -6.99 19.76
CA ALA A 12 1.76 -7.92 19.91
C ALA A 12 3.00 -7.51 19.10
N PHE A 13 2.87 -6.56 18.18
CA PHE A 13 3.94 -6.11 17.29
C PHE A 13 4.30 -4.63 17.57
N PRO A 14 5.59 -4.28 17.51
CA PRO A 14 6.03 -2.92 17.81
C PRO A 14 5.52 -1.93 16.77
N LEU A 15 5.18 -0.73 17.23
CA LEU A 15 4.83 0.40 16.38
C LEU A 15 5.85 1.52 16.53
N VAL A 16 6.15 2.19 15.43
CA VAL A 16 6.97 3.40 15.40
C VAL A 16 6.04 4.61 15.31
N PRO A 17 6.05 5.53 16.30
CA PRO A 17 5.28 6.76 16.23
C PRO A 17 5.64 7.55 14.98
N ASN A 18 4.61 8.06 14.32
CA ASN A 18 4.77 8.76 13.07
C ASN A 18 4.26 10.19 13.23
N GLN A 19 5.18 11.15 13.34
CA GLN A 19 4.86 12.54 13.71
C GLN A 19 4.05 12.63 15.03
N GLY A 20 4.40 11.80 16.00
CA GLY A 20 3.73 11.75 17.31
C GLY A 20 2.41 10.98 17.33
N TYR A 21 1.94 10.48 16.18
CA TYR A 21 0.74 9.67 16.10
C TYR A 21 1.05 8.16 16.20
N LEU A 22 0.31 7.47 17.06
CA LEU A 22 0.17 6.02 17.09
C LEU A 22 -1.32 5.67 16.97
N PRO A 23 -1.69 4.76 16.06
CA PRO A 23 -3.08 4.33 15.92
C PRO A 23 -3.53 3.50 17.14
N PRO A 24 -4.83 3.50 17.46
CA PRO A 24 -5.39 2.53 18.40
C PRO A 24 -5.26 1.10 17.85
N ALA A 25 -5.33 0.13 18.75
CA ALA A 25 -5.36 -1.29 18.37
C ALA A 25 -6.57 -1.58 17.47
N PHE A 26 -6.35 -2.42 16.46
CA PHE A 26 -7.37 -2.93 15.57
C PHE A 26 -6.90 -4.28 14.99
N THR A 27 -7.29 -5.35 15.66
CA THR A 27 -6.83 -6.72 15.38
C THR A 27 -7.60 -7.35 14.21
N VAL A 28 -7.15 -8.54 13.77
CA VAL A 28 -7.92 -9.35 12.81
C VAL A 28 -9.30 -9.73 13.35
N ALA A 29 -9.44 -9.92 14.67
CA ALA A 29 -10.73 -10.20 15.28
C ALA A 29 -11.67 -8.99 15.19
N ASP A 30 -11.14 -7.80 15.49
CA ASP A 30 -11.89 -6.54 15.37
C ASP A 30 -12.33 -6.29 13.93
N TYR A 31 -11.43 -6.54 12.96
CA TYR A 31 -11.77 -6.45 11.54
C TYR A 31 -12.91 -7.40 11.15
N ARG A 32 -12.82 -8.68 11.51
CA ARG A 32 -13.86 -9.69 11.21
C ARG A 32 -15.21 -9.29 11.81
N ALA A 33 -15.22 -8.74 13.02
CA ALA A 33 -16.43 -8.23 13.65
C ALA A 33 -17.00 -7.01 12.90
N ALA A 34 -16.14 -6.07 12.49
CA ALA A 34 -16.54 -4.84 11.81
C ALA A 34 -17.14 -5.10 10.41
N VAL A 35 -16.73 -6.16 9.73
CA VAL A 35 -17.19 -6.47 8.36
C VAL A 35 -18.20 -7.62 8.28
N ALA A 36 -18.68 -8.13 9.43
CA ALA A 36 -19.53 -9.31 9.50
C ALA A 36 -20.78 -9.21 8.60
N ASP A 37 -21.44 -8.05 8.58
CA ASP A 37 -22.66 -7.82 7.81
C ASP A 37 -22.40 -7.35 6.37
N LEU A 38 -21.14 -7.08 6.01
CA LEU A 38 -20.73 -6.55 4.70
C LEU A 38 -20.44 -7.64 3.67
N HIS A 39 -20.45 -8.92 4.09
CA HIS A 39 -20.17 -10.07 3.22
C HIS A 39 -18.83 -9.93 2.46
N VAL A 40 -17.80 -9.49 3.19
CA VAL A 40 -16.42 -9.40 2.68
C VAL A 40 -15.86 -10.81 2.55
N VAL A 41 -15.36 -11.14 1.37
CA VAL A 41 -14.80 -12.48 1.06
C VAL A 41 -13.28 -12.47 0.92
N GLY A 42 -12.67 -11.29 0.94
CA GLY A 42 -11.22 -11.08 0.78
C GLY A 42 -10.88 -9.60 0.90
N GLY A 43 -9.58 -9.30 0.98
CA GLY A 43 -9.14 -7.91 1.06
C GLY A 43 -7.63 -7.73 0.93
N ALA A 44 -7.20 -6.47 1.03
CA ALA A 44 -5.80 -6.10 1.06
C ALA A 44 -5.44 -5.49 2.42
N VAL A 45 -4.55 -6.16 3.16
CA VAL A 45 -3.95 -5.64 4.39
C VAL A 45 -2.78 -4.76 4.00
N VAL A 46 -2.93 -3.46 4.22
CA VAL A 46 -1.95 -2.45 3.80
C VAL A 46 -1.08 -2.04 4.98
N SER A 47 0.24 -2.05 4.82
CA SER A 47 1.17 -1.52 5.81
C SER A 47 0.97 -0.03 6.03
N GLY A 48 0.71 0.33 7.28
CA GLY A 48 0.74 1.70 7.77
C GLY A 48 2.19 2.15 8.00
N SER A 49 2.42 3.47 7.90
CA SER A 49 3.72 4.08 8.21
C SER A 49 4.23 3.78 9.62
N PHE A 50 3.32 3.47 10.56
CA PHE A 50 3.65 3.15 11.95
C PHE A 50 4.21 1.73 12.12
N GLN A 51 4.20 0.89 11.08
CA GLN A 51 4.84 -0.43 11.07
C GLN A 51 6.25 -0.41 10.48
N ALA A 52 6.69 0.75 9.95
CA ALA A 52 7.97 0.88 9.26
C ALA A 52 8.20 -0.28 8.26
N PHE A 53 9.27 -1.06 8.45
CA PHE A 53 9.61 -2.21 7.62
C PHE A 53 9.36 -3.56 8.30
N ASP A 54 8.62 -3.60 9.42
CA ASP A 54 8.26 -4.87 10.04
C ASP A 54 7.28 -5.66 9.15
N GLN A 55 7.65 -6.89 8.83
CA GLN A 55 6.86 -7.82 8.01
C GLN A 55 6.10 -8.85 8.86
N SER A 56 6.48 -9.01 10.13
CA SER A 56 6.00 -10.11 10.97
C SER A 56 4.51 -9.98 11.30
N TYR A 57 4.05 -8.76 11.59
CA TYR A 57 2.63 -8.48 11.82
C TYR A 57 1.79 -8.76 10.55
N LEU A 58 2.29 -8.38 9.36
CA LEU A 58 1.57 -8.52 8.10
C LEU A 58 1.40 -9.99 7.75
N VAL A 59 2.49 -10.76 7.81
CA VAL A 59 2.45 -12.22 7.60
C VAL A 59 1.50 -12.87 8.59
N ARG A 60 1.55 -12.48 9.87
CA ARG A 60 0.62 -12.99 10.89
C ARG A 60 -0.83 -12.67 10.55
N ALA A 61 -1.13 -11.44 10.13
CA ALA A 61 -2.47 -11.01 9.76
C ALA A 61 -3.01 -11.81 8.57
N LEU A 62 -2.20 -12.00 7.52
CA LEU A 62 -2.59 -12.79 6.33
C LEU A 62 -2.85 -14.26 6.68
N MET A 63 -2.01 -14.88 7.52
CA MET A 63 -2.26 -16.24 8.01
C MET A 63 -3.59 -16.37 8.74
N LEU A 64 -3.97 -15.37 9.54
CA LEU A 64 -5.23 -15.38 10.30
C LEU A 64 -6.46 -15.06 9.44
N LEU A 65 -6.31 -14.21 8.42
CA LEU A 65 -7.39 -13.83 7.51
C LEU A 65 -7.66 -14.91 6.46
N GLY A 66 -6.62 -15.61 6.00
CA GLY A 66 -6.72 -16.69 5.03
C GLY A 66 -6.38 -16.27 3.61
N PRO A 67 -6.39 -17.22 2.66
CA PRO A 67 -5.80 -17.06 1.33
C PRO A 67 -6.53 -16.08 0.40
N SER A 68 -7.73 -15.62 0.78
CA SER A 68 -8.44 -14.58 0.03
C SER A 68 -8.00 -13.16 0.38
N PHE A 69 -7.07 -13.00 1.34
CA PHE A 69 -6.45 -11.74 1.70
C PHE A 69 -5.01 -11.68 1.21
N VAL A 70 -4.59 -10.50 0.77
CA VAL A 70 -3.23 -10.23 0.29
C VAL A 70 -2.61 -9.07 1.06
N GLY A 71 -1.28 -9.05 1.10
CA GLY A 71 -0.51 -7.98 1.76
C GLY A 71 -0.03 -6.92 0.79
N VAL A 72 -0.04 -5.67 1.24
CA VAL A 72 0.67 -4.55 0.62
C VAL A 72 1.67 -4.02 1.63
N THR A 73 2.97 -4.17 1.38
CA THR A 73 4.01 -3.93 2.40
C THR A 73 4.82 -2.66 2.16
N GLN A 74 5.65 -2.26 3.12
CA GLN A 74 6.73 -1.29 2.95
C GLN A 74 8.07 -2.03 3.14
N LEU A 75 9.04 -1.76 2.26
CA LEU A 75 10.34 -2.41 2.27
C LEU A 75 11.46 -1.38 2.06
N PRO A 76 12.66 -1.61 2.63
CA PRO A 76 13.83 -0.81 2.28
C PRO A 76 14.25 -1.11 0.85
N ALA A 77 14.89 -0.14 0.17
CA ALA A 77 15.42 -0.34 -1.19
C ALA A 77 16.46 -1.48 -1.28
N SER A 78 17.09 -1.82 -0.14
CA SER A 78 18.07 -2.90 -0.01
C SER A 78 17.47 -4.30 0.22
N VAL A 79 16.14 -4.46 0.24
CA VAL A 79 15.48 -5.78 0.34
C VAL A 79 16.06 -6.75 -0.69
N THR A 80 16.20 -8.04 -0.40
CA THR A 80 16.74 -9.06 -1.33
C THR A 80 15.63 -9.73 -2.12
N ASP A 81 15.95 -10.34 -3.27
CA ASP A 81 14.96 -11.07 -4.07
C ASP A 81 14.42 -12.30 -3.33
N GLU A 82 15.26 -12.96 -2.53
CA GLU A 82 14.85 -14.05 -1.64
C GLU A 82 13.77 -13.59 -0.65
N GLU A 83 13.94 -12.41 -0.07
CA GLU A 83 12.94 -11.84 0.84
C GLU A 83 11.64 -11.47 0.11
N LEU A 84 11.72 -10.94 -1.11
CA LEU A 84 10.54 -10.68 -1.94
C LEU A 84 9.76 -11.97 -2.22
N LEU A 85 10.44 -13.05 -2.62
CA LEU A 85 9.82 -14.34 -2.89
C LEU A 85 9.26 -14.99 -1.62
N ARG A 86 9.93 -14.83 -0.47
CA ARG A 86 9.42 -15.30 0.83
C ARG A 86 8.11 -14.60 1.20
N LEU A 87 8.05 -13.28 1.02
CA LEU A 87 6.85 -12.49 1.28
C LEU A 87 5.74 -12.79 0.26
N ASP A 88 6.10 -13.08 -0.99
CA ASP A 88 5.13 -13.49 -2.01
C ASP A 88 4.48 -14.83 -1.64
N ALA A 89 5.28 -15.81 -1.20
CA ALA A 89 4.76 -17.08 -0.68
C ALA A 89 3.85 -16.89 0.55
N ALA A 90 4.06 -15.82 1.33
CA ALA A 90 3.21 -15.45 2.47
C ALA A 90 1.94 -14.65 2.08
N GLY A 91 1.73 -14.35 0.80
CA GLY A 91 0.54 -13.66 0.29
C GLY A 91 0.71 -12.15 0.05
N VAL A 92 1.91 -11.60 0.14
CA VAL A 92 2.18 -10.20 -0.22
C VAL A 92 2.17 -10.04 -1.74
N ARG A 93 1.55 -8.97 -2.26
CA ARG A 93 1.38 -8.74 -3.71
C ARG A 93 1.76 -7.33 -4.16
N ALA A 94 2.23 -6.49 -3.25
CA ALA A 94 2.58 -5.12 -3.56
C ALA A 94 3.53 -4.50 -2.54
N VAL A 95 4.24 -3.47 -3.01
CA VAL A 95 5.02 -2.55 -2.17
C VAL A 95 4.38 -1.17 -2.20
N ARG A 96 4.33 -0.50 -1.05
CA ARG A 96 3.74 0.82 -0.86
C ARG A 96 4.80 1.87 -0.65
N PHE A 97 4.63 3.00 -1.34
CA PHE A 97 5.46 4.18 -1.22
C PHE A 97 4.64 5.33 -0.63
N ASN A 98 5.18 5.99 0.39
CA ASN A 98 4.58 7.18 0.98
C ASN A 98 5.34 8.42 0.48
N LEU A 99 4.79 9.06 -0.56
CA LEU A 99 5.40 10.20 -1.23
C LEU A 99 4.91 11.56 -0.72
N ALA A 100 3.73 11.61 -0.10
CA ALA A 100 3.14 12.84 0.48
C ALA A 100 4.01 13.49 1.59
N ARG A 101 5.21 12.97 1.85
CA ARG A 101 6.12 13.39 2.92
C ARG A 101 7.56 13.67 2.44
N GLY A 102 7.79 13.75 1.12
CA GLY A 102 8.83 14.59 0.51
C GLY A 102 10.12 13.91 -0.01
N GLY A 103 10.66 14.47 -1.11
CA GLY A 103 12.04 14.29 -1.63
C GLY A 103 12.14 13.81 -3.09
N SER A 104 13.23 14.17 -3.81
CA SER A 104 13.52 13.71 -5.19
C SER A 104 14.28 12.37 -5.29
N ALA A 105 15.19 12.07 -4.35
CA ALA A 105 15.78 10.74 -4.19
C ALA A 105 14.72 9.61 -4.04
N PRO A 106 13.59 9.82 -3.33
CA PRO A 106 12.44 8.91 -3.30
C PRO A 106 11.93 8.43 -4.67
N VAL A 107 11.98 9.26 -5.72
CA VAL A 107 11.37 8.91 -7.02
C VAL A 107 12.23 7.91 -7.80
N ALA A 108 13.55 8.09 -7.80
CA ALA A 108 14.46 7.17 -8.48
C ALA A 108 14.52 5.81 -7.76
N GLU A 109 14.51 5.82 -6.44
CA GLU A 109 14.42 4.59 -5.64
C GLU A 109 13.08 3.87 -5.82
N LEU A 110 11.99 4.64 -5.90
CA LEU A 110 10.67 4.13 -6.22
C LEU A 110 10.65 3.45 -7.59
N ASP A 111 11.14 4.11 -8.65
CA ASP A 111 11.13 3.52 -10.00
C ASP A 111 11.91 2.20 -10.04
N ARG A 112 13.12 2.18 -9.44
CA ARG A 112 13.94 0.97 -9.37
C ARG A 112 13.25 -0.15 -8.59
N LEU A 113 12.75 0.13 -7.40
CA LEU A 113 12.12 -0.89 -6.56
C LEU A 113 10.81 -1.38 -7.19
N ALA A 114 9.99 -0.49 -7.73
CA ALA A 114 8.73 -0.84 -8.39
C ALA A 114 8.94 -1.77 -9.59
N ARG A 115 9.95 -1.52 -10.43
CA ARG A 115 10.33 -2.41 -11.54
C ARG A 115 10.80 -3.77 -11.03
N ARG A 116 11.67 -3.77 -10.02
CA ARG A 116 12.26 -4.99 -9.47
C ARG A 116 11.23 -5.90 -8.79
N VAL A 117 10.34 -5.36 -7.96
CA VAL A 117 9.30 -6.19 -7.32
C VAL A 117 8.32 -6.77 -8.35
N HIS A 118 8.09 -6.04 -9.45
CA HIS A 118 7.29 -6.55 -10.55
C HIS A 118 8.01 -7.67 -11.31
N GLU A 119 9.30 -7.51 -11.61
CA GLU A 119 10.11 -8.53 -12.30
C GLU A 119 10.23 -9.82 -11.47
N VAL A 120 10.48 -9.71 -10.17
CA VAL A 120 10.75 -10.86 -9.30
C VAL A 120 9.47 -11.59 -8.88
N ALA A 121 8.41 -10.86 -8.56
CA ALA A 121 7.21 -11.42 -7.93
C ALA A 121 5.88 -10.99 -8.58
N GLY A 122 5.91 -10.21 -9.67
CA GLY A 122 4.70 -9.71 -10.33
C GLY A 122 3.94 -8.64 -9.52
N TRP A 123 4.57 -8.08 -8.49
CA TRP A 123 3.93 -7.11 -7.60
C TRP A 123 3.65 -5.77 -8.30
N HIS A 124 2.71 -5.02 -7.73
CA HIS A 124 2.48 -3.62 -8.12
C HIS A 124 3.05 -2.65 -7.08
N ALA A 125 3.25 -1.40 -7.50
CA ALA A 125 3.56 -0.27 -6.63
C ALA A 125 2.27 0.44 -6.20
N GLU A 126 2.07 0.61 -4.90
CA GLU A 126 0.96 1.38 -4.32
C GLU A 126 1.47 2.73 -3.81
N LEU A 127 0.80 3.83 -4.16
CA LEU A 127 1.27 5.18 -3.89
C LEU A 127 0.32 5.93 -2.98
N TYR A 128 0.82 6.31 -1.80
CA TYR A 128 0.22 7.34 -0.97
C TYR A 128 0.87 8.68 -1.31
N VAL A 129 0.19 9.49 -2.12
CA VAL A 129 0.73 10.70 -2.73
C VAL A 129 -0.32 11.81 -2.77
N ASP A 130 0.13 13.07 -2.71
CA ASP A 130 -0.71 14.23 -2.97
C ASP A 130 -0.92 14.38 -4.48
N ALA A 131 -2.18 14.44 -4.92
CA ALA A 131 -2.56 14.46 -6.33
C ALA A 131 -1.96 15.67 -7.08
N ARG A 132 -1.65 16.76 -6.36
CA ARG A 132 -1.02 17.96 -6.91
C ARG A 132 0.44 17.72 -7.32
N GLU A 133 1.08 16.67 -6.80
CA GLU A 133 2.45 16.27 -7.17
C GLU A 133 2.49 15.33 -8.38
N LEU A 134 1.35 14.74 -8.76
CA LEU A 134 1.25 13.79 -9.88
C LEU A 134 1.79 14.32 -11.22
N PRO A 135 1.61 15.62 -11.60
CA PRO A 135 2.19 16.14 -12.84
C PRO A 135 3.72 15.94 -12.92
N GLY A 136 4.44 16.07 -11.79
CA GLY A 136 5.88 15.85 -11.74
C GLY A 136 6.30 14.38 -11.81
N LEU A 137 5.40 13.46 -11.46
CA LEU A 137 5.64 12.02 -11.44
C LEU A 137 5.08 11.30 -12.68
N ALA A 138 4.22 11.95 -13.46
CA ALA A 138 3.41 11.30 -14.48
C ALA A 138 4.23 10.50 -15.50
N GLY A 139 5.39 11.02 -15.93
CA GLY A 139 6.28 10.30 -16.85
C GLY A 139 6.77 8.97 -16.28
N VAL A 140 7.21 8.96 -15.01
CA VAL A 140 7.66 7.74 -14.32
C VAL A 140 6.48 6.79 -14.12
N LEU A 141 5.36 7.28 -13.60
CA LEU A 141 4.20 6.45 -13.27
C LEU A 141 3.59 5.77 -14.50
N ARG A 142 3.57 6.45 -15.65
CA ARG A 142 3.13 5.88 -16.94
C ARG A 142 4.07 4.81 -17.48
N ALA A 143 5.36 4.87 -17.11
CA ALA A 143 6.37 3.93 -17.57
C ALA A 143 6.57 2.72 -16.62
N LEU A 144 5.90 2.71 -15.47
CA LEU A 144 5.94 1.60 -14.52
C LEU A 144 4.99 0.48 -14.95
N PRO A 145 5.31 -0.78 -14.65
CA PRO A 145 4.55 -1.92 -15.14
C PRO A 145 3.17 -2.08 -14.46
N ALA A 146 3.06 -1.73 -13.17
CA ALA A 146 1.80 -1.80 -12.43
C ALA A 146 1.79 -0.81 -11.26
N VAL A 147 0.83 0.11 -11.25
CA VAL A 147 0.73 1.19 -10.26
C VAL A 147 -0.71 1.38 -9.78
N VAL A 148 -0.87 1.60 -8.47
CA VAL A 148 -2.10 1.98 -7.79
C VAL A 148 -1.88 3.28 -7.03
N VAL A 149 -2.81 4.23 -7.11
CA VAL A 149 -2.83 5.46 -6.29
C VAL A 149 -3.89 5.32 -5.19
N ASP A 150 -3.50 5.55 -3.95
CA ASP A 150 -4.38 5.52 -2.79
C ASP A 150 -5.27 6.76 -2.69
N HIS A 151 -6.48 6.56 -2.16
CA HIS A 151 -7.36 7.62 -1.65
C HIS A 151 -7.58 8.80 -2.60
N LEU A 152 -7.77 8.53 -3.90
CA LEU A 152 -7.93 9.56 -4.94
C LEU A 152 -6.78 10.60 -4.96
N GLY A 153 -5.61 10.25 -4.45
CA GLY A 153 -4.48 11.16 -4.29
C GLY A 153 -4.71 12.30 -3.29
N LEU A 154 -5.57 12.13 -2.28
CA LEU A 154 -5.67 13.03 -1.11
C LEU A 154 -6.11 14.48 -1.36
N HIS A 155 -6.33 14.91 -2.60
CA HIS A 155 -6.69 16.31 -2.89
C HIS A 155 -7.53 16.43 -4.16
N ALA A 156 -8.72 17.02 -4.06
CA ALA A 156 -9.64 17.17 -5.18
C ALA A 156 -9.03 17.96 -6.36
N ASP A 157 -8.24 19.00 -6.08
CA ASP A 157 -7.56 19.82 -7.11
C ASP A 157 -6.67 19.01 -8.07
N GLY A 158 -6.14 17.86 -7.64
CA GLY A 158 -5.31 16.99 -8.50
C GLY A 158 -6.11 15.98 -9.33
N THR A 159 -7.45 16.02 -9.28
CA THR A 159 -8.32 15.08 -10.02
C THR A 159 -8.01 15.05 -11.52
N PRO A 160 -7.78 16.17 -12.24
CA PRO A 160 -7.44 16.11 -13.66
C PRO A 160 -6.17 15.30 -13.94
N ALA A 161 -5.10 15.52 -13.16
CA ALA A 161 -3.85 14.79 -13.30
C ALA A 161 -4.02 13.29 -12.97
N LEU A 162 -4.87 12.97 -11.99
CA LEU A 162 -5.21 11.60 -11.64
C LEU A 162 -5.97 10.89 -12.78
N LEU A 163 -6.94 11.57 -13.41
CA LEU A 163 -7.69 11.03 -14.55
C LEU A 163 -6.77 10.78 -15.76
N ASP A 164 -5.80 11.64 -16.00
CA ASP A 164 -4.79 11.44 -17.05
C ASP A 164 -3.93 10.18 -16.80
N LEU A 165 -3.67 9.83 -15.55
CA LEU A 165 -2.97 8.59 -15.19
C LEU A 165 -3.88 7.36 -15.32
N VAL A 166 -5.16 7.49 -14.96
CA VAL A 166 -6.16 6.43 -15.17
C VAL A 166 -6.30 6.11 -16.65
N ALA A 167 -6.34 7.13 -17.51
CA ALA A 167 -6.35 6.96 -18.96
C ALA A 167 -5.11 6.20 -19.48
N ALA A 168 -3.98 6.30 -18.77
CA ALA A 168 -2.76 5.55 -19.05
C ALA A 168 -2.69 4.16 -18.38
N GLY A 169 -3.76 3.72 -17.70
CA GLY A 169 -3.88 2.38 -17.11
C GLY A 169 -3.61 2.30 -15.61
N VAL A 170 -3.19 3.40 -14.96
CA VAL A 170 -2.99 3.46 -13.50
C VAL A 170 -4.31 3.21 -12.78
N LYS A 171 -4.27 2.40 -11.71
CA LYS A 171 -5.46 2.15 -10.89
C LYS A 171 -5.54 3.13 -9.73
N VAL A 172 -6.73 3.39 -9.25
CA VAL A 172 -6.97 4.33 -8.15
C VAL A 172 -7.93 3.70 -7.15
N LYS A 173 -7.62 3.81 -5.86
CA LYS A 173 -8.55 3.44 -4.78
C LYS A 173 -9.46 4.62 -4.45
N ALA A 174 -10.75 4.47 -4.69
CA ALA A 174 -11.78 5.40 -4.26
C ALA A 174 -12.15 5.16 -2.79
N THR A 175 -11.21 5.44 -1.89
CA THR A 175 -11.31 5.20 -0.45
C THR A 175 -10.87 6.43 0.33
N GLY A 176 -11.14 6.47 1.64
CA GLY A 176 -10.60 7.53 2.50
C GLY A 176 -11.13 8.93 2.19
N PHE A 177 -12.39 9.07 1.76
CA PHE A 177 -13.01 10.35 1.39
C PHE A 177 -12.91 11.46 2.46
N GLY A 178 -12.75 11.11 3.74
CA GLY A 178 -12.46 12.10 4.79
C GLY A 178 -11.05 12.71 4.73
N ARG A 179 -10.22 12.32 3.75
CA ARG A 179 -8.85 12.81 3.51
C ARG A 179 -8.72 13.65 2.24
N VAL A 180 -9.77 13.73 1.40
CA VAL A 180 -9.78 14.45 0.11
C VAL A 180 -10.42 15.81 0.26
#